data_AF-A0A971FLR0-F1
#
_entry.id   AF-A0A971FLR0-F1
#
_cell.length_a   1.000
_cell.length_b   1.000
_cell.length_c   1.000
_cell.angle_alpha   90.00
_cell.angle_beta   90.00
_cell.angle_gamma   90.00
#
_symmetry.space_group_name_H-M   'P 1'
#
loop_
_entity.id
_entity.type
_entity.pdbx_description
1 polymer ?
#
loop_
_entity_poly.entity_id
_entity_poly.type
_entity_poly.pdbx_seq_one_letter_code
_entity_poly.pdbx_strand_id
1 'polypeptide(L)'
;MVVILLFCGGLPAEMTEEQQVRLLQALSGMSAAPLAAESREVCEHVAREDLDLEARTAFLDRFYQDHVFTEHLGYNLENHILYSTADQGKMARFAGSVAAAALRNLWESAALAGVKPNGALPFLESVFNKGTVSIRDAVTSGIQDVLGAHPLELASFLTPAAPHPLEATLEAMQSCITLGVYATKKEYAAWFKLPDTTATFFDRTRVWLFDGQTLSSEHRASLESLFAGIPVSLHGVIALQLPESTGFSAENTTLRVPGISLDVPLIAMEVLRELPVYDENAPLTVIPEFTGITLERLSAAVHTRQFGLRPDVYQRMRTFFTIMEARPDPALLSIFPPEVFRLSPEERMAYLGYLWLANSRRLLETAITQVEQQQARPPLYALLLEADIWSELSDATLLFRTNPAGVLTNEKAALRRGGASGALHVNGIAFSGRIWQYEMGDLAGMPVVR
;
A
#
# COMPACT_ATOMS: atom_id res chain seq x y z
N MET A 1 45.79 24.22 -34.77
CA MET A 1 45.91 23.02 -33.92
C MET A 1 44.50 22.50 -33.71
N VAL A 2 44.09 21.51 -34.49
CA VAL A 2 42.75 20.93 -34.46
C VAL A 2 42.84 19.67 -33.61
N VAL A 3 42.13 19.66 -32.48
CA VAL A 3 42.00 18.46 -31.64
C VAL A 3 40.87 17.62 -32.23
N ILE A 4 41.24 16.51 -32.86
CA ILE A 4 40.29 15.46 -33.26
C ILE A 4 39.98 14.65 -32.01
N LEU A 5 38.78 14.85 -31.44
CA LEU A 5 38.19 13.95 -30.46
C LEU A 5 37.67 12.72 -31.22
N LEU A 6 38.46 11.65 -31.21
CA LEU A 6 38.02 10.31 -31.62
C LEU A 6 37.00 9.79 -30.59
N PHE A 7 35.72 9.97 -30.90
CA PHE A 7 34.66 9.17 -30.30
C PHE A 7 34.81 7.74 -30.84
N CYS A 8 35.46 6.86 -30.09
CA CYS A 8 35.30 5.42 -30.26
C CYS A 8 33.93 5.02 -29.68
N GLY A 9 32.86 5.37 -30.39
CA GLY A 9 31.57 4.73 -30.21
C GLY A 9 31.64 3.36 -30.88
N GLY A 10 31.98 2.33 -30.11
CA GLY A 10 31.73 0.96 -30.56
C GLY A 10 30.22 0.79 -30.74
N LEU A 11 29.80 0.43 -31.94
CA LEU A 11 28.42 -0.02 -32.17
C LEU A 11 28.14 -1.19 -31.22
N PRO A 12 26.98 -1.26 -30.55
CA PRO A 12 26.61 -2.42 -29.74
C PRO A 12 26.70 -3.67 -30.62
N ALA A 13 27.43 -4.68 -30.16
CA ALA A 13 27.63 -5.90 -30.92
C ALA A 13 26.30 -6.68 -30.93
N GLU A 14 25.63 -6.72 -32.09
CA GLU A 14 24.42 -7.53 -32.26
C GLU A 14 24.70 -9.02 -32.02
N MET A 15 23.75 -9.70 -31.37
CA MET A 15 23.82 -11.14 -31.10
C MET A 15 23.76 -11.93 -32.41
N THR A 16 24.72 -12.83 -32.65
CA THR A 16 24.71 -13.68 -33.84
C THR A 16 23.51 -14.65 -33.81
N GLU A 17 22.98 -15.04 -34.97
CA GLU A 17 21.84 -15.99 -35.02
C GLU A 17 22.07 -17.27 -34.20
N GLU A 18 23.28 -17.82 -34.24
CA GLU A 18 23.64 -19.00 -33.45
C GLU A 18 23.58 -18.75 -31.94
N GLN A 19 23.98 -17.56 -31.49
CA GLN A 19 23.85 -17.15 -30.09
C GLN A 19 22.38 -16.97 -29.70
N GLN A 20 21.56 -16.39 -30.57
CA GLN A 20 20.12 -16.27 -30.33
C GLN A 20 19.45 -17.65 -30.18
N VAL A 21 19.76 -18.58 -31.07
CA VAL A 21 19.21 -19.95 -31.02
C VAL A 21 19.61 -20.66 -29.74
N ARG A 22 20.88 -20.58 -29.32
CA ARG A 22 21.35 -21.17 -28.06
C ARG A 22 20.65 -20.56 -26.84
N LEU A 23 20.47 -19.25 -26.81
CA LEU A 23 19.79 -18.58 -25.70
C LEU A 23 18.30 -18.95 -25.64
N LEU A 24 17.62 -19.05 -26.79
CA LEU A 24 16.23 -19.54 -26.85
C LEU A 24 16.12 -20.96 -26.28
N GLN A 25 17.03 -21.85 -26.68
CA GLN A 25 17.08 -23.23 -26.17
C GLN A 25 17.33 -23.26 -24.66
N ALA A 26 18.21 -22.41 -24.15
CA ALA A 26 18.50 -22.32 -22.72
C ALA A 26 17.28 -21.85 -21.91
N LEU A 27 16.60 -20.77 -22.34
CA LEU A 27 15.38 -20.27 -21.69
C LEU A 27 14.23 -21.29 -21.78
N SER A 28 14.11 -21.99 -22.91
CA SER A 28 13.13 -23.07 -23.10
C SER A 28 13.40 -24.22 -22.13
N GLY A 29 14.67 -24.64 -21.99
CA GLY A 29 15.10 -25.65 -21.03
C GLY A 29 14.81 -25.25 -19.58
N MET A 30 15.09 -23.99 -19.21
CA MET A 30 14.74 -23.43 -17.90
C MET A 30 13.23 -23.39 -17.65
N SER A 31 12.42 -23.26 -18.71
CA SER A 31 10.96 -23.21 -18.58
C SER A 31 10.34 -24.59 -18.40
N ALA A 32 11.01 -25.65 -18.87
CA ALA A 32 10.51 -27.03 -18.86
C ALA A 32 10.72 -27.74 -17.51
N ALA A 33 11.82 -27.47 -16.81
CA ALA A 33 12.14 -28.11 -15.54
C ALA A 33 13.12 -27.27 -14.69
N PRO A 34 13.19 -27.50 -13.37
CA PRO A 34 14.27 -26.97 -12.54
C PRO A 34 15.62 -27.47 -13.06
N LEU A 35 16.60 -26.57 -13.19
CA LEU A 35 17.94 -26.94 -13.63
C LEU A 35 18.76 -27.52 -12.49
N ALA A 36 19.58 -28.52 -12.79
CA ALA A 36 20.54 -29.10 -11.85
C ALA A 36 21.82 -28.25 -11.68
N ALA A 37 22.09 -27.37 -12.65
CA ALA A 37 23.25 -26.46 -12.69
C ALA A 37 22.88 -25.16 -13.40
N GLU A 38 23.72 -24.12 -13.25
CA GLU A 38 23.52 -22.85 -13.97
C GLU A 38 23.54 -23.05 -15.50
N SER A 39 22.77 -22.23 -16.21
CA SER A 39 22.83 -22.16 -17.67
C SER A 39 23.98 -21.26 -18.08
N ARG A 40 25.00 -21.87 -18.67
CA ARG A 40 26.17 -21.17 -19.18
C ARG A 40 25.79 -20.15 -20.27
N GLU A 41 24.84 -20.50 -21.13
CA GLU A 41 24.38 -19.65 -22.23
C GLU A 41 23.72 -18.37 -21.73
N VAL A 42 22.92 -18.45 -20.66
CA VAL A 42 22.30 -17.29 -20.02
C VAL A 42 23.38 -16.43 -19.34
N CYS A 43 24.29 -17.04 -18.59
CA CYS A 43 25.40 -16.31 -17.95
C CYS A 43 26.29 -15.60 -18.98
N GLU A 44 26.64 -16.26 -20.09
CA GLU A 44 27.42 -15.68 -21.18
C GLU A 44 26.68 -14.54 -21.88
N HIS A 45 25.36 -14.65 -22.05
CA HIS A 45 24.55 -13.56 -22.61
C HIS A 45 24.53 -12.35 -21.68
N VAL A 46 24.25 -12.55 -20.38
CA VAL A 46 24.19 -11.49 -19.38
C VAL A 46 25.54 -10.79 -19.19
N ALA A 47 26.64 -11.54 -19.26
CA ALA A 47 27.99 -10.97 -19.18
C ALA A 47 28.29 -9.97 -20.32
N ARG A 48 27.59 -10.08 -21.46
CA ARG A 48 27.75 -9.24 -22.65
C ARG A 48 26.72 -8.10 -22.73
N GLU A 49 26.25 -7.62 -21.59
CA GLU A 49 25.11 -6.68 -21.40
C GLU A 49 25.07 -5.41 -22.27
N ASP A 50 26.12 -5.10 -23.06
CA ASP A 50 26.13 -4.04 -24.09
C ASP A 50 25.20 -4.35 -25.29
N LEU A 51 24.30 -5.33 -25.14
CA LEU A 51 23.24 -5.62 -26.11
C LEU A 51 22.26 -4.46 -26.21
N ASP A 52 21.99 -4.06 -27.45
CA ASP A 52 20.97 -3.08 -27.79
C ASP A 52 19.60 -3.46 -27.18
N LEU A 53 18.90 -2.46 -26.61
CA LEU A 53 17.62 -2.63 -25.94
C LEU A 53 16.53 -3.10 -26.92
N GLU A 54 16.57 -2.61 -28.16
CA GLU A 54 15.65 -3.05 -29.21
C GLU A 54 15.91 -4.52 -29.55
N ALA A 55 17.18 -4.91 -29.72
CA ALA A 55 17.55 -6.31 -29.96
C ALA A 55 17.14 -7.25 -28.82
N ARG A 56 17.28 -6.82 -27.56
CA ARG A 56 16.81 -7.60 -26.39
C ARG A 56 15.30 -7.79 -26.41
N THR A 57 14.55 -6.71 -26.66
CA THR A 57 13.09 -6.73 -26.71
C THR A 57 12.59 -7.65 -27.83
N ALA A 58 13.16 -7.52 -29.03
CA ALA A 58 12.83 -8.36 -30.18
C ALA A 58 13.14 -9.85 -29.94
N PHE A 59 14.25 -10.15 -29.25
CA PHE A 59 14.57 -11.51 -28.85
C PHE A 59 13.52 -12.11 -27.90
N LEU A 60 13.09 -11.35 -26.88
CA LEU A 60 12.09 -11.81 -25.92
C LEU A 60 10.71 -11.99 -26.56
N ASP A 61 10.34 -11.15 -27.52
CA ASP A 61 9.10 -11.34 -28.30
C ASP A 61 9.12 -12.63 -29.09
N ARG A 62 10.23 -12.93 -29.76
CA ARG A 62 10.39 -14.21 -30.44
C ARG A 62 10.27 -15.40 -29.49
N PHE A 63 10.79 -15.28 -28.26
CA PHE A 63 10.65 -16.34 -27.25
C PHE A 63 9.19 -16.55 -26.84
N TYR A 64 8.44 -15.48 -26.56
CA TYR A 64 7.05 -15.57 -26.09
C TYR A 64 6.00 -15.81 -27.18
N GLN A 65 6.39 -15.84 -28.45
CA GLN A 65 5.53 -16.35 -29.53
C GLN A 65 5.18 -17.83 -29.34
N ASP A 66 6.14 -18.63 -28.83
CA ASP A 66 6.00 -20.10 -28.71
C ASP A 66 6.06 -20.60 -27.25
N HIS A 67 6.34 -19.71 -26.29
CA HIS A 67 6.54 -20.07 -24.89
C HIS A 67 5.72 -19.19 -23.94
N VAL A 68 5.54 -19.67 -22.70
CA VAL A 68 4.90 -18.92 -21.60
C VAL A 68 5.85 -18.85 -20.42
N PHE A 69 5.71 -17.84 -19.58
CA PHE A 69 6.51 -17.75 -18.35
C PHE A 69 5.97 -18.76 -17.32
N THR A 70 6.76 -19.80 -17.05
CA THR A 70 6.41 -20.88 -16.11
C THR A 70 6.98 -20.62 -14.72
N GLU A 71 6.45 -21.32 -13.72
CA GLU A 71 7.02 -21.33 -12.37
C GLU A 71 8.48 -21.83 -12.36
N HIS A 72 8.81 -22.82 -13.22
CA HIS A 72 10.18 -23.30 -13.37
C HIS A 72 11.12 -22.23 -13.92
N LEU A 73 10.67 -21.44 -14.89
CA LEU A 73 11.47 -20.31 -15.40
C LEU A 73 11.74 -19.30 -14.28
N GLY A 74 10.72 -18.93 -13.51
CA GLY A 74 10.87 -18.02 -12.37
C GLY A 74 11.83 -18.55 -11.31
N TYR A 75 11.70 -19.82 -10.91
CA TYR A 75 12.60 -20.47 -9.95
C TYR A 75 14.05 -20.50 -10.46
N ASN A 76 14.25 -20.86 -11.73
CA ASN A 76 15.59 -20.91 -12.31
C ASN A 76 16.20 -19.50 -12.39
N LEU A 77 15.45 -18.47 -12.78
CA LEU A 77 15.92 -17.09 -12.80
C LEU A 77 16.30 -16.59 -11.39
N GLU A 78 15.49 -16.89 -10.37
CA GLU A 78 15.80 -16.53 -8.96
C GLU A 78 17.12 -17.18 -8.52
N ASN A 79 17.33 -18.46 -8.85
CA ASN A 79 18.59 -19.15 -8.56
C ASN A 79 19.79 -18.53 -9.31
N HIS A 80 19.61 -18.06 -10.55
CA HIS A 80 20.69 -17.40 -11.28
C HIS A 80 21.05 -16.05 -10.65
N ILE A 81 20.06 -15.28 -10.18
CA ILE A 81 20.31 -14.02 -9.46
C ILE A 81 21.15 -14.28 -8.19
N LEU A 82 20.85 -15.36 -7.47
CA LEU A 82 21.48 -15.66 -6.19
C LEU A 82 22.86 -16.33 -6.32
N TYR A 83 22.99 -17.29 -7.25
CA TYR A 83 24.09 -18.25 -7.23
C TYR A 83 24.89 -18.35 -8.53
N SER A 84 24.50 -17.65 -9.59
CA SER A 84 25.24 -17.76 -10.86
C SER A 84 26.62 -17.11 -10.79
N THR A 85 27.47 -17.50 -11.75
CA THR A 85 28.78 -16.89 -11.97
C THR A 85 28.73 -15.51 -12.64
N ALA A 86 27.56 -15.09 -13.13
CA ALA A 86 27.36 -13.78 -13.74
C ALA A 86 27.21 -12.67 -12.68
N ASP A 87 27.41 -11.41 -13.09
CA ASP A 87 27.14 -10.28 -12.21
C ASP A 87 25.66 -10.27 -11.78
N GLN A 88 25.43 -10.21 -10.47
CA GLN A 88 24.09 -10.33 -9.88
C GLN A 88 23.16 -9.20 -10.32
N GLY A 89 23.67 -7.97 -10.48
CA GLY A 89 22.89 -6.83 -10.93
C GLY A 89 22.47 -7.00 -12.39
N LYS A 90 23.41 -7.40 -13.26
CA LYS A 90 23.10 -7.68 -14.67
C LYS A 90 22.10 -8.81 -14.83
N MET A 91 22.24 -9.88 -14.05
CA MET A 91 21.32 -11.02 -14.05
C MET A 91 19.93 -10.61 -13.57
N ALA A 92 19.84 -9.79 -12.51
CA ALA A 92 18.59 -9.27 -12.00
C ALA A 92 17.87 -8.37 -13.02
N ARG A 93 18.61 -7.50 -13.72
CA ARG A 93 18.08 -6.70 -14.83
C ARG A 93 17.54 -7.58 -15.95
N PHE A 94 18.31 -8.57 -16.40
CA PHE A 94 17.87 -9.51 -17.43
C PHE A 94 16.59 -10.25 -17.01
N ALA A 95 16.54 -10.78 -15.78
CA ALA A 95 15.36 -11.46 -15.26
C ALA A 95 14.13 -10.54 -15.18
N GLY A 96 14.32 -9.27 -14.81
CA GLY A 96 13.28 -8.24 -14.85
C GLY A 96 12.74 -8.02 -16.27
N SER A 97 13.60 -7.95 -17.28
CA SER A 97 13.20 -7.85 -18.69
C SER A 97 12.43 -9.09 -19.16
N VAL A 98 12.88 -10.29 -18.80
CA VAL A 98 12.19 -11.56 -19.15
C VAL A 98 10.77 -11.57 -18.57
N ALA A 99 10.61 -11.23 -17.29
CA ALA A 99 9.30 -11.16 -16.64
C ALA A 99 8.40 -10.07 -17.25
N ALA A 100 8.94 -8.89 -17.53
CA ALA A 100 8.21 -7.79 -18.14
C ALA A 100 7.72 -8.12 -19.56
N ALA A 101 8.56 -8.76 -20.38
CA ALA A 101 8.18 -9.19 -21.73
C ALA A 101 7.07 -10.25 -21.70
N ALA A 102 7.09 -11.15 -20.71
CA ALA A 102 6.01 -12.11 -20.51
C ALA A 102 4.67 -11.44 -20.18
N LEU A 103 4.68 -10.43 -19.31
CA LEU A 103 3.48 -9.67 -18.97
C LEU A 103 2.96 -8.87 -20.16
N ARG A 104 3.85 -8.24 -20.93
CA ARG A 104 3.47 -7.56 -22.18
C ARG A 104 2.78 -8.52 -23.15
N ASN A 105 3.42 -9.64 -23.47
CA ASN A 105 2.87 -10.62 -24.41
C ASN A 105 1.53 -11.21 -23.92
N LEU A 106 1.38 -11.41 -22.60
CA LEU A 106 0.09 -11.80 -22.01
C LEU A 106 -1.00 -10.77 -22.31
N TRP A 107 -0.76 -9.50 -22.04
CA TRP A 107 -1.78 -8.45 -22.17
C TRP A 107 -2.07 -8.06 -23.62
N GLU A 108 -1.08 -8.14 -24.51
CA GLU A 108 -1.28 -7.94 -25.95
C GLU A 108 -2.14 -9.05 -26.57
N SER A 109 -2.02 -10.29 -26.09
CA SER A 109 -2.81 -11.43 -26.59
C SER A 109 -4.12 -11.68 -25.83
N ALA A 110 -4.32 -11.05 -24.67
CA ALA A 110 -5.44 -11.27 -23.77
C ALA A 110 -6.82 -11.07 -24.43
N ALA A 111 -6.94 -10.11 -25.36
CA ALA A 111 -8.20 -9.86 -26.08
C ALA A 111 -8.62 -11.02 -27.00
N LEU A 112 -7.66 -11.81 -27.49
CA LEU A 112 -7.89 -12.91 -28.44
C LEU A 112 -7.83 -14.29 -27.77
N ALA A 113 -6.92 -14.49 -26.81
CA ALA A 113 -6.63 -15.78 -26.20
C ALA A 113 -7.21 -15.95 -24.78
N GLY A 114 -7.79 -14.88 -24.22
CA GLY A 114 -8.13 -14.79 -22.79
C GLY A 114 -6.90 -14.64 -21.91
N VAL A 115 -7.12 -14.37 -20.62
CA VAL A 115 -6.04 -14.24 -19.63
C VAL A 115 -5.80 -15.59 -18.96
N LYS A 116 -4.55 -16.05 -18.97
CA LYS A 116 -4.11 -17.23 -18.22
C LYS A 116 -3.17 -16.79 -17.09
N PRO A 117 -3.17 -17.48 -15.93
CA PRO A 117 -2.24 -17.18 -14.85
C PRO A 117 -0.79 -17.18 -15.34
N ASN A 118 -0.03 -16.13 -15.01
CA ASN A 118 1.34 -15.97 -15.46
C ASN A 118 2.32 -16.05 -14.28
N GLY A 119 3.33 -16.93 -14.40
CA GLY A 119 4.34 -17.14 -13.36
C GLY A 119 5.25 -15.91 -13.11
N ALA A 120 5.20 -14.90 -13.98
CA ALA A 120 5.99 -13.67 -13.86
C ALA A 120 5.58 -12.84 -12.63
N LEU A 121 4.28 -12.75 -12.30
CA LEU A 121 3.85 -11.96 -11.13
C LEU A 121 4.36 -12.56 -9.81
N PRO A 122 4.14 -13.86 -9.51
CA PRO A 122 4.72 -14.49 -8.32
C PRO A 122 6.25 -14.41 -8.27
N PHE A 123 6.93 -14.52 -9.41
CA PHE A 123 8.38 -14.36 -9.50
C PHE A 123 8.81 -12.94 -9.07
N LEU A 124 8.22 -11.90 -9.65
CA LEU A 124 8.52 -10.51 -9.30
C LEU A 124 8.21 -10.20 -7.83
N GLU A 125 7.12 -10.76 -7.29
CA GLU A 125 6.76 -10.65 -5.87
C GLU A 125 7.81 -11.33 -4.96
N SER A 126 8.29 -12.52 -5.33
CA SER A 126 9.36 -13.24 -4.62
C SER A 126 10.65 -12.42 -4.56
N VAL A 127 11.07 -11.88 -5.71
CA VAL A 127 12.29 -11.06 -5.80
C VAL A 127 12.15 -9.75 -5.03
N PHE A 128 10.98 -9.12 -5.05
CA PHE A 128 10.73 -7.90 -4.28
C PHE A 128 10.87 -8.15 -2.78
N ASN A 129 10.34 -9.27 -2.29
CA ASN A 129 10.34 -9.58 -0.87
C ASN A 129 11.72 -10.02 -0.36
N LYS A 130 12.46 -10.81 -1.15
CA LYS A 130 13.75 -11.42 -0.72
C LYS A 130 14.98 -10.63 -1.16
N GLY A 131 14.90 -9.90 -2.27
CA GLY A 131 16.03 -9.21 -2.87
C GLY A 131 16.49 -8.00 -2.05
N THR A 132 17.78 -7.67 -2.15
CA THR A 132 18.33 -6.41 -1.62
C THR A 132 17.84 -5.22 -2.46
N VAL A 133 18.02 -4.00 -1.94
CA VAL A 133 17.65 -2.76 -2.68
C VAL A 133 18.32 -2.73 -4.06
N SER A 134 19.61 -3.05 -4.16
CA SER A 134 20.35 -3.06 -5.42
C SER A 134 19.79 -4.06 -6.44
N ILE A 135 19.31 -5.22 -5.99
CA ILE A 135 18.67 -6.22 -6.87
C ILE A 135 17.30 -5.70 -7.35
N ARG A 136 16.52 -5.07 -6.47
CA ARG A 136 15.23 -4.47 -6.84
C ARG A 136 15.40 -3.34 -7.85
N ASP A 137 16.42 -2.50 -7.69
CA ASP A 137 16.74 -1.41 -8.63
C ASP A 137 17.17 -1.98 -10.01
N ALA A 138 17.93 -3.06 -10.01
CA ALA A 138 18.32 -3.74 -11.24
C ALA A 138 17.12 -4.38 -11.96
N VAL A 139 16.24 -5.08 -11.23
CA VAL A 139 14.98 -5.60 -11.77
C VAL A 139 14.11 -4.48 -12.34
N THR A 140 13.98 -3.36 -11.61
CA THR A 140 13.26 -2.15 -12.06
C THR A 140 13.80 -1.65 -13.40
N SER A 141 15.13 -1.58 -13.53
CA SER A 141 15.78 -1.20 -14.79
C SER A 141 15.45 -2.18 -15.93
N GLY A 142 15.39 -3.48 -15.63
CA GLY A 142 15.02 -4.51 -16.59
C GLY A 142 13.57 -4.41 -17.05
N ILE A 143 12.65 -4.07 -16.14
CA ILE A 143 11.25 -3.80 -16.46
C ILE A 143 11.14 -2.55 -17.34
N GLN A 144 11.87 -1.48 -16.99
CA GLN A 144 11.91 -0.23 -17.75
C GLN A 144 12.42 -0.43 -19.17
N ASP A 145 13.43 -1.29 -19.37
CA ASP A 145 13.96 -1.60 -20.71
C ASP A 145 12.88 -2.13 -21.66
N VAL A 146 11.89 -2.88 -21.14
CA VAL A 146 10.85 -3.51 -21.95
C VAL A 146 9.57 -2.68 -21.99
N LEU A 147 9.04 -2.30 -20.82
CA LEU A 147 7.75 -1.63 -20.73
C LEU A 147 7.84 -0.13 -21.01
N GLY A 148 9.02 0.47 -20.91
CA GLY A 148 9.21 1.91 -21.10
C GLY A 148 8.79 2.45 -22.47
N ALA A 149 8.87 1.61 -23.51
CA ALA A 149 8.39 1.92 -24.86
C ALA A 149 7.09 1.17 -25.22
N HIS A 150 6.74 0.14 -24.46
CA HIS A 150 5.62 -0.77 -24.73
C HIS A 150 4.79 -0.99 -23.45
N PRO A 151 3.95 0.00 -23.07
CA PRO A 151 3.15 -0.09 -21.86
C PRO A 151 2.11 -1.22 -21.92
N LEU A 152 1.75 -1.75 -20.76
CA LEU A 152 0.66 -2.72 -20.61
C LEU A 152 -0.71 -2.05 -20.81
N GLU A 153 -1.49 -2.57 -21.74
CA GLU A 153 -2.85 -2.12 -22.05
C GLU A 153 -3.87 -2.71 -21.06
N LEU A 154 -4.04 -2.08 -19.90
CA LEU A 154 -4.90 -2.61 -18.82
C LEU A 154 -6.26 -1.88 -18.72
N ALA A 155 -6.42 -0.75 -19.39
CA ALA A 155 -7.61 0.11 -19.28
C ALA A 155 -8.94 -0.62 -19.57
N SER A 156 -8.98 -1.50 -20.59
CA SER A 156 -10.19 -2.25 -20.93
C SER A 156 -10.56 -3.29 -19.87
N PHE A 157 -9.59 -3.85 -19.15
CA PHE A 157 -9.80 -4.88 -18.12
C PHE A 157 -10.22 -4.30 -16.77
N LEU A 158 -9.96 -3.01 -16.56
CA LEU A 158 -10.26 -2.29 -15.32
C LEU A 158 -11.49 -1.39 -15.43
N THR A 159 -12.26 -1.50 -16.52
CA THR A 159 -13.49 -0.73 -16.75
C THR A 159 -14.68 -1.63 -17.06
N PRO A 160 -15.91 -1.25 -16.67
CA PRO A 160 -17.10 -2.06 -16.90
C PRO A 160 -17.53 -2.16 -18.37
N ALA A 161 -16.92 -1.37 -19.26
CA ALA A 161 -17.31 -1.26 -20.66
C ALA A 161 -17.08 -2.55 -21.48
N ALA A 162 -16.20 -3.45 -21.01
CA ALA A 162 -15.98 -4.76 -21.60
C ALA A 162 -16.10 -5.82 -20.48
N PRO A 163 -17.16 -6.67 -20.48
CA PRO A 163 -17.30 -7.70 -19.46
C PRO A 163 -16.24 -8.77 -19.68
N HIS A 164 -15.12 -8.63 -18.98
CA HIS A 164 -14.08 -9.64 -18.89
C HIS A 164 -14.41 -10.64 -17.76
N PRO A 165 -13.95 -11.90 -17.85
CA PRO A 165 -14.01 -12.82 -16.71
C PRO A 165 -13.33 -12.23 -15.49
N LEU A 166 -13.82 -12.53 -14.29
CA LEU A 166 -13.29 -12.01 -13.03
C LEU A 166 -11.79 -12.28 -12.91
N GLU A 167 -11.33 -13.45 -13.34
CA GLU A 167 -9.91 -13.85 -13.30
C GLU A 167 -9.02 -12.90 -14.11
N ALA A 168 -9.50 -12.41 -15.26
CA ALA A 168 -8.77 -11.43 -16.07
C ALA A 168 -8.68 -10.07 -15.37
N THR A 169 -9.77 -9.63 -14.74
CA THR A 169 -9.79 -8.40 -13.94
C THR A 169 -8.81 -8.50 -12.77
N LEU A 170 -8.78 -9.63 -12.07
CA LEU A 170 -7.88 -9.85 -10.93
C LEU A 170 -6.41 -9.87 -11.35
N GLU A 171 -6.09 -10.51 -12.47
CA GLU A 171 -4.72 -10.52 -12.98
C GLU A 171 -4.28 -9.10 -13.42
N ALA A 172 -5.20 -8.28 -13.94
CA ALA A 172 -4.93 -6.89 -14.30
C ALA A 172 -4.67 -6.04 -13.06
N MET A 173 -5.48 -6.20 -12.01
CA MET A 173 -5.27 -5.55 -10.72
C MET A 173 -3.93 -5.97 -10.10
N GLN A 174 -3.63 -7.27 -10.11
CA GLN A 174 -2.38 -7.80 -9.60
C GLN A 174 -1.17 -7.30 -10.39
N SER A 175 -1.29 -7.17 -11.72
CA SER A 175 -0.24 -6.58 -12.56
C SER A 175 0.06 -5.14 -12.15
N CYS A 176 -0.97 -4.33 -11.90
CA CYS A 176 -0.79 -2.96 -11.40
C CYS A 176 -0.07 -2.94 -10.05
N ILE A 177 -0.48 -3.80 -9.12
CA ILE A 177 0.10 -3.85 -7.77
C ILE A 177 1.55 -4.32 -7.80
N THR A 178 1.82 -5.46 -8.44
CA THR A 178 3.15 -6.08 -8.47
C THR A 178 4.17 -5.22 -9.21
N LEU A 179 3.81 -4.61 -10.34
CA LEU A 179 4.72 -3.69 -11.03
C LEU A 179 4.78 -2.33 -10.32
N GLY A 180 3.70 -1.90 -9.68
CA GLY A 180 3.62 -0.64 -8.93
C GLY A 180 4.60 -0.54 -7.76
N VAL A 181 5.02 -1.66 -7.16
CA VAL A 181 6.04 -1.64 -6.08
C VAL A 181 7.47 -1.44 -6.59
N TYR A 182 7.72 -1.69 -7.88
CA TYR A 182 8.99 -1.40 -8.55
C TYR A 182 9.01 -0.01 -9.17
N ALA A 183 7.85 0.55 -9.53
CA ALA A 183 7.77 1.80 -10.26
C ALA A 183 8.00 3.05 -9.38
N THR A 184 8.91 3.93 -9.80
CA THR A 184 8.94 5.32 -9.33
C THR A 184 7.83 6.18 -9.96
N LYS A 185 7.69 7.45 -9.54
CA LYS A 185 6.70 8.39 -10.13
C LYS A 185 6.80 8.51 -11.66
N LYS A 186 8.01 8.43 -12.23
CA LYS A 186 8.20 8.61 -13.67
C LYS A 186 7.99 7.32 -14.45
N GLU A 187 8.27 6.17 -13.83
CA GLU A 187 8.27 4.87 -14.50
C GLU A 187 6.86 4.30 -14.63
N TYR A 188 5.97 4.48 -13.64
CA TYR A 188 4.64 3.88 -13.70
C TYR A 188 3.84 4.38 -14.93
N ALA A 189 3.89 5.68 -15.23
CA ALA A 189 3.17 6.25 -16.37
C ALA A 189 3.69 5.75 -17.72
N ALA A 190 4.95 5.29 -17.77
CA ALA A 190 5.53 4.68 -18.95
C ALA A 190 5.17 3.19 -19.08
N TRP A 191 4.92 2.49 -17.98
CA TRP A 191 4.70 1.04 -17.97
C TRP A 191 3.26 0.62 -18.19
N PHE A 192 2.29 1.51 -17.97
CA PHE A 192 0.88 1.16 -18.04
C PHE A 192 0.08 2.16 -18.87
N LYS A 193 -0.94 1.64 -19.55
CA LYS A 193 -2.11 2.39 -20.01
C LYS A 193 -3.31 1.96 -19.18
N LEU A 194 -3.71 2.86 -18.29
CA LEU A 194 -4.71 2.64 -17.25
C LEU A 194 -5.92 3.55 -17.47
N PRO A 195 -7.05 3.27 -16.80
CA PRO A 195 -8.11 4.25 -16.65
C PRO A 195 -7.57 5.55 -16.03
N ASP A 196 -8.02 6.71 -16.53
CA ASP A 196 -7.56 8.02 -16.03
C ASP A 196 -7.78 8.18 -14.52
N THR A 197 -8.88 7.64 -13.99
CA THR A 197 -9.20 7.67 -12.55
C THR A 197 -8.16 6.89 -11.75
N THR A 198 -7.84 5.66 -12.14
CA THR A 198 -6.83 4.82 -11.50
C THR A 198 -5.45 5.46 -11.56
N ALA A 199 -5.03 5.95 -12.74
CA ALA A 199 -3.72 6.57 -12.93
C ALA A 199 -3.54 7.86 -12.12
N THR A 200 -4.55 8.75 -12.16
CA THR A 200 -4.51 10.04 -11.44
C THR A 200 -4.54 9.83 -9.94
N PHE A 201 -5.39 8.91 -9.46
CA PHE A 201 -5.49 8.60 -8.04
C PHE A 201 -4.16 8.04 -7.51
N PHE A 202 -3.55 7.08 -8.22
CA PHE A 202 -2.26 6.51 -7.83
C PHE A 202 -1.11 7.53 -7.81
N ASP A 203 -1.07 8.50 -8.74
CA ASP A 203 -0.05 9.57 -8.72
C ASP A 203 -0.14 10.43 -7.44
N ARG A 204 -1.37 10.71 -7.02
CA ARG A 204 -1.67 11.58 -5.86
C ARG A 204 -1.49 10.88 -4.53
N THR A 205 -1.89 9.61 -4.43
CA THR A 205 -2.00 8.90 -3.14
C THR A 205 -1.03 7.74 -2.99
N ARG A 206 -0.50 7.21 -4.09
CA ARG A 206 0.24 5.94 -4.16
C ARG A 206 -0.56 4.70 -3.76
N VAL A 207 -1.88 4.83 -3.81
CA VAL A 207 -2.83 3.73 -3.59
C VAL A 207 -3.52 3.47 -4.93
N TRP A 208 -3.64 2.20 -5.32
CA TRP A 208 -4.38 1.83 -6.53
C TRP A 208 -5.88 1.95 -6.28
N LEU A 209 -6.61 2.63 -7.16
CA LEU A 209 -8.08 2.68 -7.12
C LEU A 209 -8.66 1.87 -8.28
N PHE A 210 -9.34 0.78 -7.94
CA PHE A 210 -10.07 -0.06 -8.86
C PHE A 210 -11.57 0.15 -8.64
N ASP A 211 -12.08 1.23 -9.22
CA ASP A 211 -13.49 1.64 -9.12
C ASP A 211 -14.31 1.37 -10.39
N GLY A 212 -13.69 0.88 -11.46
CA GLY A 212 -14.37 0.76 -12.75
C GLY A 212 -14.89 2.10 -13.29
N GLN A 213 -14.32 3.23 -12.87
CA GLN A 213 -14.80 4.59 -13.19
C GLN A 213 -16.25 4.87 -12.72
N THR A 214 -16.79 4.12 -11.76
CA THR A 214 -18.18 4.32 -11.30
C THR A 214 -18.31 5.36 -10.19
N LEU A 215 -17.25 5.61 -9.42
CA LEU A 215 -17.26 6.64 -8.39
C LEU A 215 -17.41 8.03 -9.03
N SER A 216 -18.11 8.95 -8.35
CA SER A 216 -18.18 10.35 -8.80
C SER A 216 -16.88 11.11 -8.50
N SER A 217 -16.76 12.34 -9.03
CA SER A 217 -15.63 13.21 -8.67
C SER A 217 -15.58 13.55 -7.18
N GLU A 218 -16.73 13.60 -6.51
CA GLU A 218 -16.81 13.89 -5.07
C GLU A 218 -16.30 12.73 -4.22
N HIS A 219 -16.68 11.49 -4.57
CA HIS A 219 -16.12 10.29 -3.94
C HIS A 219 -14.60 10.26 -4.08
N ARG A 220 -14.09 10.51 -5.30
CA ARG A 220 -12.64 10.54 -5.55
C ARG A 220 -11.95 11.66 -4.76
N ALA A 221 -12.52 12.86 -4.71
CA ALA A 221 -11.95 13.96 -3.92
C ALA A 221 -11.90 13.61 -2.43
N SER A 222 -12.93 12.95 -1.89
CA SER A 222 -12.92 12.43 -0.52
C SER A 222 -11.79 11.42 -0.33
N LEU A 223 -11.73 10.36 -1.13
CA LEU A 223 -10.68 9.34 -1.05
C LEU A 223 -9.27 9.93 -1.20
N GLU A 224 -9.06 10.83 -2.17
CA GLU A 224 -7.77 11.48 -2.38
C GLU A 224 -7.33 12.26 -1.15
N SER A 225 -8.24 13.01 -0.52
CA SER A 225 -7.92 13.76 0.70
C SER A 225 -7.52 12.85 1.87
N LEU A 226 -8.13 11.67 1.97
CA LEU A 226 -7.82 10.68 3.01
C LEU A 226 -6.43 10.08 2.80
N PHE A 227 -6.18 9.52 1.62
CA PHE A 227 -4.96 8.78 1.33
C PHE A 227 -3.75 9.66 0.96
N ALA A 228 -3.96 10.91 0.56
CA ALA A 228 -2.88 11.90 0.45
C ALA A 228 -2.61 12.60 1.80
N GLY A 229 -3.63 12.72 2.65
CA GLY A 229 -3.54 13.37 3.96
C GLY A 229 -2.90 12.50 5.05
N ILE A 230 -2.90 11.18 4.88
CA ILE A 230 -2.35 10.22 5.86
C ILE A 230 -1.17 9.47 5.21
N PRO A 231 0.02 9.49 5.82
CA PRO A 231 1.17 8.72 5.32
C PRO A 231 0.88 7.23 5.12
N VAL A 232 1.33 6.67 4.00
CA VAL A 232 1.22 5.22 3.69
C VAL A 232 1.91 4.35 4.73
N SER A 233 2.95 4.86 5.39
CA SER A 233 3.64 4.18 6.48
C SER A 233 2.73 3.92 7.70
N LEU A 234 1.72 4.76 7.93
CA LEU A 234 0.71 4.58 8.97
C LEU A 234 -0.31 3.50 8.62
N HIS A 235 -0.92 3.59 7.44
CA HIS A 235 -2.06 2.74 7.07
C HIS A 235 -1.70 1.47 6.30
N GLY A 236 -0.61 1.45 5.54
CA GLY A 236 -0.16 0.32 4.72
C GLY A 236 -1.10 -0.14 3.60
N VAL A 237 -2.26 0.51 3.45
CA VAL A 237 -3.16 0.34 2.30
C VAL A 237 -2.43 0.66 0.99
N ILE A 238 -2.50 -0.25 0.02
CA ILE A 238 -1.93 -0.09 -1.32
C ILE A 238 -2.98 -0.21 -2.44
N ALA A 239 -4.18 -0.72 -2.13
CA ALA A 239 -5.26 -0.83 -3.10
C ALA A 239 -6.62 -0.58 -2.44
N LEU A 240 -7.49 0.10 -3.18
CA LEU A 240 -8.91 0.32 -2.92
C LEU A 240 -9.71 -0.31 -4.03
N GLN A 241 -10.76 -1.03 -3.67
CA GLN A 241 -11.57 -1.78 -4.61
C GLN A 241 -13.03 -1.48 -4.35
N LEU A 242 -13.82 -1.39 -5.42
CA LEU A 242 -15.26 -1.24 -5.33
C LEU A 242 -15.91 -2.57 -5.74
N PRO A 243 -16.30 -3.43 -4.79
CA PRO A 243 -16.77 -4.78 -5.09
C PRO A 243 -17.94 -4.83 -6.06
N GLU A 244 -18.84 -3.85 -5.98
CA GLU A 244 -20.00 -3.71 -6.85
C GLU A 244 -19.61 -3.46 -8.32
N SER A 245 -18.44 -2.88 -8.57
CA SER A 245 -17.93 -2.61 -9.91
C SER A 245 -16.98 -3.68 -10.41
N THR A 246 -16.18 -4.28 -9.52
CA THR A 246 -15.11 -5.21 -9.89
C THR A 246 -15.53 -6.67 -9.78
N GLY A 247 -16.60 -6.98 -9.04
CA GLY A 247 -16.99 -8.34 -8.69
C GLY A 247 -16.05 -9.00 -7.67
N PHE A 248 -15.13 -8.24 -7.08
CA PHE A 248 -14.14 -8.72 -6.12
C PHE A 248 -14.24 -7.98 -4.78
N SER A 249 -14.06 -8.72 -3.70
CA SER A 249 -13.92 -8.16 -2.35
C SER A 249 -12.63 -8.64 -1.70
N ALA A 250 -11.91 -7.70 -1.10
CA ALA A 250 -10.69 -7.96 -0.36
C ALA A 250 -10.88 -8.92 0.84
N GLU A 251 -12.12 -9.08 1.31
CA GLU A 251 -12.46 -10.02 2.39
C GLU A 251 -12.47 -11.49 1.91
N ASN A 252 -12.77 -11.73 0.62
CA ASN A 252 -13.02 -13.08 0.09
C ASN A 252 -11.81 -13.71 -0.59
N THR A 253 -10.87 -12.92 -1.08
CA THR A 253 -9.68 -13.39 -1.79
C THR A 253 -8.59 -12.35 -1.62
N THR A 254 -7.36 -12.78 -1.33
CA THR A 254 -6.24 -11.84 -1.15
C THR A 254 -5.49 -11.69 -2.46
N LEU A 255 -5.51 -10.47 -3.02
CA LEU A 255 -4.46 -10.06 -3.95
C LEU A 255 -3.11 -10.23 -3.23
N ARG A 256 -2.08 -10.66 -3.96
CA ARG A 256 -0.74 -10.87 -3.42
C ARG A 256 -0.09 -9.50 -3.25
N VAL A 257 -0.26 -8.92 -2.08
CA VAL A 257 0.11 -7.53 -1.81
C VAL A 257 1.18 -7.44 -0.71
N PRO A 258 2.24 -6.62 -0.87
CA PRO A 258 3.07 -6.20 0.27
C PRO A 258 2.38 -5.07 1.06
N GLY A 259 1.09 -5.23 1.39
CA GLY A 259 0.27 -4.17 1.97
C GLY A 259 -1.14 -4.63 2.33
N ILE A 260 -2.06 -3.66 2.50
CA ILE A 260 -3.47 -3.90 2.78
C ILE A 260 -4.30 -3.51 1.55
N SER A 261 -5.30 -4.33 1.22
CA SER A 261 -6.36 -3.95 0.27
C SER A 261 -7.62 -3.67 1.06
N LEU A 262 -8.33 -2.59 0.72
CA LEU A 262 -9.61 -2.26 1.32
C LEU A 262 -10.70 -2.22 0.26
N ASP A 263 -11.87 -2.66 0.65
CA ASP A 263 -13.07 -2.39 -0.12
C ASP A 263 -13.57 -0.98 0.23
N VAL A 264 -14.15 -0.27 -0.72
CA VAL A 264 -14.91 0.97 -0.52
C VAL A 264 -16.35 0.73 -0.99
N PRO A 265 -17.37 1.27 -0.31
CA PRO A 265 -18.75 1.00 -0.66
C PRO A 265 -19.24 1.89 -1.81
N LEU A 266 -20.23 1.44 -2.59
CA LEU A 266 -20.93 2.30 -3.54
C LEU A 266 -22.13 3.01 -2.88
N ILE A 267 -21.89 4.09 -2.13
CA ILE A 267 -22.92 4.87 -1.45
C ILE A 267 -22.84 6.32 -1.89
N ALA A 268 -23.97 6.91 -2.28
CA ALA A 268 -24.03 8.30 -2.74
C ALA A 268 -23.56 9.31 -1.67
N MET A 269 -22.84 10.36 -2.09
CA MET A 269 -22.23 11.35 -1.19
C MET A 269 -23.26 12.20 -0.41
N GLU A 270 -24.51 12.24 -0.89
CA GLU A 270 -25.62 12.93 -0.26
C GLU A 270 -26.24 12.17 0.92
N VAL A 271 -25.91 10.88 1.08
CA VAL A 271 -26.29 10.12 2.28
C VAL A 271 -25.38 10.59 3.40
N LEU A 272 -25.93 11.30 4.37
CA LEU A 272 -25.16 11.90 5.46
C LEU A 272 -25.23 11.05 6.73
N ARG A 273 -24.07 10.92 7.37
CA ARG A 273 -23.88 10.35 8.70
C ARG A 273 -23.73 11.47 9.72
N GLU A 274 -24.43 11.35 10.83
CA GLU A 274 -24.19 12.17 12.01
C GLU A 274 -22.97 11.64 12.78
N LEU A 275 -22.01 12.52 13.06
CA LEU A 275 -20.90 12.17 13.94
C LEU A 275 -21.36 12.17 15.40
N PRO A 276 -20.82 11.27 16.24
CA PRO A 276 -21.13 11.28 17.66
C PRO A 276 -20.93 12.66 18.28
N VAL A 277 -21.94 13.13 18.99
CA VAL A 277 -21.94 14.43 19.63
C VAL A 277 -21.42 14.26 21.05
N TYR A 278 -20.25 14.83 21.34
CA TYR A 278 -19.62 14.76 22.66
C TYR A 278 -20.09 15.84 23.65
N ASP A 279 -20.89 16.79 23.17
CA ASP A 279 -21.45 17.91 23.92
C ASP A 279 -22.84 18.19 23.36
N GLU A 280 -23.88 17.97 24.15
CA GLU A 280 -25.29 18.08 23.77
C GLU A 280 -25.66 19.45 23.17
N ASN A 281 -24.85 20.49 23.40
CA ASN A 281 -25.06 21.84 22.87
C ASN A 281 -24.30 22.13 21.57
N ALA A 282 -23.48 21.20 21.09
CA ALA A 282 -22.71 21.37 19.88
C ALA A 282 -23.59 21.19 18.62
N PRO A 283 -23.37 21.98 17.56
CA PRO A 283 -24.03 21.72 16.29
C PRO A 283 -23.63 20.33 15.77
N LEU A 284 -24.63 19.56 15.34
CA LEU A 284 -24.44 18.26 14.69
C LEU A 284 -23.45 18.42 13.54
N THR A 285 -22.32 17.72 13.63
CA THR A 285 -21.37 17.65 12.53
C THR A 285 -21.73 16.43 11.70
N VAL A 286 -22.03 16.64 10.43
CA VAL A 286 -22.36 15.58 9.48
C VAL A 286 -21.23 15.41 8.48
N ILE A 287 -21.03 14.17 8.04
CA ILE A 287 -20.15 13.82 6.92
C ILE A 287 -20.88 12.85 5.99
N PRO A 288 -20.46 12.69 4.72
CA PRO A 288 -21.00 11.65 3.87
C PRO A 288 -20.79 10.27 4.49
N GLU A 289 -21.81 9.40 4.44
CA GLU A 289 -21.78 8.02 4.92
C GLU A 289 -20.66 7.23 4.25
N PHE A 290 -20.46 7.44 2.95
CA PHE A 290 -19.31 6.92 2.19
C PHE A 290 -17.97 7.26 2.87
N THR A 291 -17.78 8.53 3.23
CA THR A 291 -16.57 8.98 3.93
C THR A 291 -16.48 8.35 5.32
N GLY A 292 -17.59 8.29 6.07
CA GLY A 292 -17.65 7.67 7.39
C GLY A 292 -17.18 6.22 7.39
N ILE A 293 -17.72 5.38 6.49
CA ILE A 293 -17.31 3.98 6.35
C ILE A 293 -15.85 3.87 5.93
N THR A 294 -15.39 4.75 5.03
CA THR A 294 -13.98 4.76 4.61
C THR A 294 -13.06 5.10 5.78
N LEU A 295 -13.42 6.05 6.63
CA LEU A 295 -12.66 6.41 7.84
C LEU A 295 -12.58 5.24 8.83
N GLU A 296 -13.67 4.50 9.03
CA GLU A 296 -13.69 3.31 9.88
C GLU A 296 -12.71 2.24 9.37
N ARG A 297 -12.78 1.92 8.08
CA ARG A 297 -11.89 0.94 7.44
C ARG A 297 -10.43 1.39 7.47
N LEU A 298 -10.18 2.68 7.22
CA LEU A 298 -8.83 3.24 7.27
C LEU A 298 -8.25 3.23 8.69
N SER A 299 -9.06 3.58 9.69
CA SER A 299 -8.66 3.48 11.09
C SER A 299 -8.30 2.05 11.48
N ALA A 300 -9.14 1.07 11.11
CA ALA A 300 -8.86 -0.35 11.35
C ALA A 300 -7.54 -0.80 10.68
N ALA A 301 -7.27 -0.35 9.45
CA ALA A 301 -6.02 -0.63 8.75
C ALA A 301 -4.79 -0.04 9.47
N VAL A 302 -4.87 1.22 9.92
CA VAL A 302 -3.82 1.87 10.71
C VAL A 302 -3.56 1.09 11.99
N HIS A 303 -4.59 0.74 12.74
CA HIS A 303 -4.44 0.00 14.00
C HIS A 303 -3.83 -1.39 13.79
N THR A 304 -4.34 -2.13 12.82
CA THR A 304 -3.81 -3.46 12.45
C THR A 304 -2.33 -3.39 12.13
N ARG A 305 -1.92 -2.42 11.30
CA ARG A 305 -0.52 -2.22 10.92
C ARG A 305 0.33 -1.77 12.10
N GLN A 306 -0.07 -0.71 12.79
CA GLN A 306 0.72 -0.11 13.85
C GLN A 306 0.89 -1.04 15.04
N PHE A 307 -0.11 -1.85 15.40
CA PHE A 307 0.06 -2.85 16.47
C PHE A 307 1.02 -3.98 16.09
N GLY A 308 1.08 -4.36 14.81
CA GLY A 308 2.10 -5.30 14.31
C GLY A 308 3.52 -4.72 14.39
N LEU A 309 3.68 -3.42 14.12
CA LEU A 309 4.98 -2.74 14.14
C LEU A 309 5.40 -2.27 15.55
N ARG A 310 4.44 -2.00 16.42
CA ARG A 310 4.61 -1.38 17.75
C ARG A 310 3.95 -2.20 18.86
N PRO A 311 4.54 -3.35 19.23
CA PRO A 311 3.99 -4.22 20.27
C PRO A 311 3.93 -3.53 21.64
N ASP A 312 4.73 -2.49 21.89
CA ASP A 312 4.70 -1.66 23.09
C ASP A 312 3.37 -0.89 23.24
N VAL A 313 2.88 -0.27 22.16
CA VAL A 313 1.60 0.45 22.16
C VAL A 313 0.45 -0.52 22.29
N TYR A 314 0.51 -1.64 21.57
CA TYR A 314 -0.48 -2.69 21.67
C TYR A 314 -0.65 -3.18 23.11
N GLN A 315 0.46 -3.45 23.81
CA GLN A 315 0.43 -3.88 25.21
C GLN A 315 -0.12 -2.79 26.14
N ARG A 316 0.21 -1.53 25.92
CA ARG A 316 -0.33 -0.39 26.69
C ARG A 316 -1.83 -0.22 26.49
N MET A 317 -2.31 -0.31 25.24
CA MET A 317 -3.73 -0.28 24.91
C MET A 317 -4.47 -1.40 25.64
N ARG A 318 -3.98 -2.64 25.58
CA ARG A 318 -4.60 -3.76 26.30
C ARG A 318 -4.61 -3.54 27.81
N THR A 319 -3.51 -3.05 28.38
CA THR A 319 -3.44 -2.75 29.82
C THR A 319 -4.45 -1.69 30.21
N PHE A 320 -4.60 -0.64 29.41
CA PHE A 320 -5.58 0.42 29.63
C PHE A 320 -7.02 -0.14 29.64
N PHE A 321 -7.41 -0.88 28.60
CA PHE A 321 -8.77 -1.43 28.53
C PHE A 321 -9.05 -2.48 29.62
N THR A 322 -8.07 -3.30 30.01
CA THR A 322 -8.21 -4.20 31.17
C THR A 322 -8.51 -3.44 32.46
N ILE A 323 -7.85 -2.29 32.70
CA ILE A 323 -8.12 -1.44 33.86
C ILE A 323 -9.53 -0.86 33.78
N MET A 324 -9.96 -0.41 32.60
CA MET A 324 -11.29 0.16 32.38
C MET A 324 -12.42 -0.86 32.48
N GLU A 325 -12.18 -2.13 32.16
CA GLU A 325 -13.15 -3.21 32.40
C GLU A 325 -13.30 -3.51 33.90
N ALA A 326 -12.19 -3.49 34.64
CA ALA A 326 -12.23 -3.69 36.09
C ALA A 326 -12.81 -2.48 36.84
N ARG A 327 -12.65 -1.26 36.29
CA ARG A 327 -13.08 0.01 36.87
C ARG A 327 -13.61 0.94 35.75
N PRO A 328 -14.87 0.76 35.33
CA PRO A 328 -15.43 1.56 34.25
C PRO A 328 -15.50 3.03 34.63
N ASP A 329 -14.99 3.90 33.74
CA ASP A 329 -15.07 5.35 33.88
C ASP A 329 -16.23 5.88 33.02
N PRO A 330 -17.26 6.52 33.59
CA PRO A 330 -18.42 6.99 32.84
C PRO A 330 -18.10 7.97 31.71
N ALA A 331 -17.06 8.81 31.89
CA ALA A 331 -16.67 9.76 30.86
C ALA A 331 -16.03 9.05 29.66
N LEU A 332 -15.21 8.02 29.91
CA LEU A 332 -14.69 7.17 28.83
C LEU A 332 -15.81 6.39 28.15
N LEU A 333 -16.74 5.81 28.92
CA LEU A 333 -17.87 5.06 28.36
C LEU A 333 -18.74 5.94 27.45
N SER A 334 -18.90 7.22 27.78
CA SER A 334 -19.71 8.16 26.98
C SER A 334 -19.15 8.43 25.58
N ILE A 335 -17.89 8.09 25.31
CA ILE A 335 -17.29 8.22 23.98
C ILE A 335 -17.78 7.12 23.02
N PHE A 336 -18.12 5.96 23.56
CA PHE A 336 -18.46 4.77 22.78
C PHE A 336 -19.97 4.55 22.75
N PRO A 337 -20.56 4.34 21.56
CA PRO A 337 -21.89 3.78 21.46
C PRO A 337 -21.99 2.43 22.21
N PRO A 338 -23.17 2.06 22.74
CA PRO A 338 -23.35 0.82 23.50
C PRO A 338 -22.88 -0.45 22.77
N GLU A 339 -23.03 -0.49 21.46
CA GLU A 339 -22.59 -1.57 20.58
C GLU A 339 -21.06 -1.66 20.47
N VAL A 340 -20.37 -0.52 20.43
CA VAL A 340 -18.89 -0.46 20.36
C VAL A 340 -18.27 -0.85 21.70
N PHE A 341 -18.90 -0.50 22.81
CA PHE A 341 -18.38 -0.81 24.14
C PHE A 341 -18.14 -2.31 24.38
N ARG A 342 -18.96 -3.17 23.73
CA ARG A 342 -18.89 -4.62 23.85
C ARG A 342 -17.85 -5.29 22.95
N LEU A 343 -17.21 -4.51 22.07
CA LEU A 343 -16.17 -5.00 21.17
C LEU A 343 -14.85 -5.21 21.91
N SER A 344 -13.91 -5.87 21.23
CA SER A 344 -12.55 -6.07 21.72
C SER A 344 -11.83 -4.73 21.98
N PRO A 345 -10.81 -4.70 22.86
CA PRO A 345 -9.94 -3.52 23.03
C PRO A 345 -9.42 -2.94 21.71
N GLU A 346 -9.04 -3.80 20.77
CA GLU A 346 -8.52 -3.43 19.45
C GLU A 346 -9.58 -2.73 18.61
N GLU A 347 -10.81 -3.27 18.57
CA GLU A 347 -11.94 -2.67 17.86
C GLU A 347 -12.39 -1.35 18.49
N ARG A 348 -12.38 -1.26 19.82
CA ARG A 348 -12.66 0.01 20.54
C ARG A 348 -11.60 1.06 20.22
N MET A 349 -10.33 0.68 20.14
CA MET A 349 -9.26 1.59 19.73
C MET A 349 -9.43 2.00 18.27
N ALA A 350 -9.70 1.07 17.35
CA ALA A 350 -9.98 1.41 15.96
C ALA A 350 -11.18 2.36 15.81
N TYR A 351 -12.22 2.21 16.63
CA TYR A 351 -13.32 3.17 16.69
C TYR A 351 -12.87 4.55 17.18
N LEU A 352 -12.03 4.61 18.23
CA LEU A 352 -11.47 5.87 18.70
C LEU A 352 -10.62 6.56 17.61
N GLY A 353 -9.85 5.79 16.84
CA GLY A 353 -9.14 6.30 15.67
C GLY A 353 -10.05 6.81 14.56
N TYR A 354 -11.23 6.21 14.35
CA TYR A 354 -12.26 6.75 13.45
C TYR A 354 -12.72 8.13 13.92
N LEU A 355 -12.98 8.29 15.23
CA LEU A 355 -13.36 9.58 15.81
C LEU A 355 -12.23 10.60 15.73
N TRP A 356 -10.98 10.16 15.91
CA TRP A 356 -9.79 10.97 15.74
C TRP A 356 -9.66 11.51 14.31
N LEU A 357 -9.86 10.65 13.31
CA LEU A 357 -9.89 11.05 11.90
C LEU A 357 -11.03 12.00 11.57
N ALA A 358 -12.22 11.76 12.13
CA ALA A 358 -13.39 12.59 11.91
C ALA A 358 -13.19 14.02 12.46
N ASN A 359 -12.78 14.14 13.74
CA ASN A 359 -12.53 15.44 14.38
C ASN A 359 -11.73 15.32 15.70
N SER A 360 -10.43 15.03 15.59
CA SER A 360 -9.49 14.96 16.72
C SER A 360 -9.51 16.21 17.61
N ARG A 361 -9.66 17.40 17.04
CA ARG A 361 -9.67 18.67 17.78
C ARG A 361 -10.85 18.73 18.74
N ARG A 362 -12.05 18.42 18.26
CA ARG A 362 -13.25 18.40 19.10
C ARG A 362 -13.20 17.31 20.15
N LEU A 363 -12.64 16.16 19.79
CA LEU A 363 -12.44 15.04 20.70
C LEU A 363 -11.48 15.41 21.85
N LEU A 364 -10.37 16.09 21.55
CA LEU A 364 -9.44 16.62 22.55
C LEU A 364 -10.05 17.71 23.43
N GLU A 365 -10.78 18.67 22.84
CA GLU A 365 -11.52 19.71 23.60
C GLU A 365 -12.46 19.09 24.63
N THR A 366 -13.18 18.04 24.23
CA THR A 366 -14.12 17.33 25.10
C THR A 366 -13.37 16.62 26.23
N ALA A 367 -12.35 15.82 25.91
CA ALA A 367 -11.58 15.10 26.93
C ALA A 367 -10.90 16.06 27.92
N ILE A 368 -10.40 17.19 27.45
CA ILE A 368 -9.82 18.24 28.31
C ILE A 368 -10.88 18.86 29.21
N THR A 369 -12.07 19.15 28.68
CA THR A 369 -13.18 19.69 29.47
C THR A 369 -13.60 18.70 30.57
N GLN A 370 -13.63 17.40 30.26
CA GLN A 370 -13.90 16.34 31.23
C GLN A 370 -12.80 16.25 32.32
N VAL A 371 -11.54 16.42 31.95
CA VAL A 371 -10.43 16.49 32.92
C VAL A 371 -10.58 17.72 33.83
N GLU A 372 -10.84 18.90 33.27
CA GLU A 372 -10.92 20.14 34.04
C GLU A 372 -12.15 20.19 34.95
N GLN A 373 -13.31 19.76 34.48
CA GLN A 373 -14.58 19.91 35.19
C GLN A 373 -14.93 18.70 36.06
N GLN A 374 -14.61 17.48 35.60
CA GLN A 374 -15.06 16.23 36.23
C GLN A 374 -13.88 15.43 36.82
N GLN A 375 -12.65 15.91 36.65
CA GLN A 375 -11.43 15.17 36.98
C GLN A 375 -11.33 13.79 36.30
N ALA A 376 -12.07 13.60 35.21
CA ALA A 376 -12.11 12.35 34.46
C ALA A 376 -10.94 12.30 33.46
N ARG A 377 -9.91 11.54 33.82
CA ARG A 377 -8.65 11.44 33.06
C ARG A 377 -8.56 10.29 32.03
N PRO A 378 -9.30 9.17 32.14
CA PRO A 378 -9.17 8.07 31.17
C PRO A 378 -9.45 8.46 29.71
N PRO A 379 -10.41 9.35 29.39
CA PRO A 379 -10.60 9.87 28.02
C PRO A 379 -9.32 10.44 27.42
N LEU A 380 -8.63 11.32 28.14
CA LEU A 380 -7.39 11.93 27.66
C LEU A 380 -6.28 10.88 27.44
N TYR A 381 -6.18 9.86 28.30
CA TYR A 381 -5.21 8.78 28.09
C TYR A 381 -5.45 8.02 26.79
N ALA A 382 -6.71 7.67 26.52
CA ALA A 382 -7.08 6.97 25.29
C ALA A 382 -6.68 7.78 24.05
N LEU A 383 -6.88 9.11 24.09
CA LEU A 383 -6.44 10.01 23.03
C LEU A 383 -4.93 10.16 22.93
N LEU A 384 -4.19 10.03 24.03
CA LEU A 384 -2.72 9.99 23.99
C LEU A 384 -2.20 8.69 23.39
N LEU A 385 -2.91 7.56 23.56
CA LEU A 385 -2.61 6.32 22.84
C LEU A 385 -2.83 6.49 21.33
N GLU A 386 -3.94 7.10 20.92
CA GLU A 386 -4.17 7.46 19.50
C GLU A 386 -3.04 8.35 19.00
N ALA A 387 -2.75 9.45 19.70
CA ALA A 387 -1.68 10.36 19.33
C ALA A 387 -0.33 9.64 19.15
N ASP A 388 -0.05 8.63 19.98
CA ASP A 388 1.13 7.77 19.85
C ASP A 388 1.09 6.96 18.54
N ILE A 389 -0.02 6.31 18.23
CA ILE A 389 -0.22 5.56 16.97
C ILE A 389 0.01 6.46 15.76
N TRP A 390 -0.64 7.62 15.72
CA TRP A 390 -0.61 8.58 14.61
C TRP A 390 0.70 9.38 14.49
N SER A 391 1.63 9.23 15.43
CA SER A 391 2.89 9.98 15.46
C SER A 391 4.07 9.27 14.78
N GLU A 392 3.98 7.96 14.52
CA GLU A 392 5.11 7.16 14.00
C GLU A 392 6.42 7.35 14.78
N LEU A 393 6.33 7.44 16.12
CA LEU A 393 7.46 7.73 17.02
C LEU A 393 8.05 9.14 16.91
N SER A 394 7.45 10.03 16.11
CA SER A 394 7.83 11.45 16.03
C SER A 394 7.45 12.23 17.30
N ASP A 395 7.99 13.44 17.43
CA ASP A 395 7.65 14.40 18.48
C ASP A 395 6.39 15.23 18.14
N ALA A 396 5.66 14.84 17.09
CA ALA A 396 4.39 15.43 16.71
C ALA A 396 3.42 14.35 16.23
N THR A 397 2.12 14.62 16.41
CA THR A 397 1.02 13.82 15.85
C THR A 397 0.22 14.65 14.86
N LEU A 398 -0.59 13.97 14.05
CA LEU A 398 -1.54 14.59 13.13
C LEU A 398 -2.91 14.72 13.82
N LEU A 399 -3.41 15.94 13.86
CA LEU A 399 -4.79 16.24 14.22
C LEU A 399 -5.60 16.39 12.95
N PHE A 400 -6.68 15.61 12.83
CA PHE A 400 -7.55 15.58 11.67
C PHE A 400 -8.89 16.27 11.90
N ARG A 401 -9.46 16.73 10.78
CA ARG A 401 -10.84 17.20 10.67
C ARG A 401 -11.38 16.87 9.28
N THR A 402 -12.50 16.16 9.25
CA THR A 402 -13.28 15.91 8.03
C THR A 402 -14.44 16.91 7.93
N ASN A 403 -14.61 17.52 6.77
CA ASN A 403 -15.68 18.49 6.54
C ASN A 403 -16.97 17.81 5.99
N PRO A 404 -18.10 18.53 5.90
CA PRO A 404 -19.34 17.98 5.37
C PRO A 404 -19.31 17.53 3.90
N ALA A 405 -18.27 17.89 3.15
CA ALA A 405 -18.05 17.39 1.78
C ALA A 405 -17.21 16.09 1.75
N GLY A 406 -16.86 15.54 2.93
CA GLY A 406 -16.06 14.33 3.04
C GLY A 406 -14.56 14.56 2.82
N VAL A 407 -14.09 15.80 2.84
CA VAL A 407 -12.68 16.14 2.65
C VAL A 407 -11.97 16.22 3.99
N LEU A 408 -10.88 15.47 4.13
CA LEU A 408 -10.01 15.44 5.30
C LEU A 408 -8.95 16.54 5.21
N THR A 409 -8.75 17.22 6.33
CA THR A 409 -7.65 18.16 6.56
C THR A 409 -6.89 17.74 7.80
N ASN A 410 -5.60 18.08 7.85
CA ASN A 410 -4.77 17.81 9.02
C ASN A 410 -3.89 18.99 9.42
N GLU A 411 -3.56 19.04 10.70
CA GLU A 411 -2.56 19.93 11.29
C GLU A 411 -1.66 19.14 12.24
N LYS A 412 -0.50 19.69 12.61
CA LYS A 412 0.43 19.04 13.54
C LYS A 412 0.24 19.54 14.96
N ALA A 413 0.24 18.63 15.92
CA ALA A 413 0.33 18.94 17.34
C ALA A 413 1.60 18.34 17.93
N ALA A 414 2.34 19.13 18.70
CA ALA A 414 3.54 18.65 19.39
C ALA A 414 3.17 17.65 20.49
N LEU A 415 3.99 16.62 20.64
CA LEU A 415 3.84 15.59 21.65
C LEU A 415 4.94 15.70 22.69
N ARG A 416 4.61 15.25 23.89
CA ARG A 416 5.58 14.94 24.94
C ARG A 416 5.70 13.42 25.03
N ARG A 417 6.93 12.95 25.08
CA ARG A 417 7.25 11.55 25.39
C ARG A 417 7.93 11.44 26.75
N GLY A 418 7.57 10.40 27.49
CA GLY A 418 8.19 10.08 28.76
C GLY A 418 7.82 8.67 29.16
N GLY A 419 8.72 7.99 29.87
CA GLY A 419 8.50 6.64 30.35
C GLY A 419 9.60 6.21 31.32
N ALA A 420 9.26 5.33 32.26
CA ALA A 420 10.26 4.67 33.09
C ALA A 420 10.93 3.55 32.26
N SER A 421 12.22 3.29 32.50
CA SER A 421 12.96 2.15 31.91
C SER A 421 13.12 2.13 30.37
N GLY A 422 13.24 3.29 29.72
CA GLY A 422 13.78 3.38 28.35
C GLY A 422 12.79 3.20 27.20
N ALA A 423 11.52 2.85 27.46
CA ALA A 423 10.47 2.91 26.45
C ALA A 423 9.81 4.31 26.45
N LEU A 424 10.05 5.09 25.40
CA LEU A 424 9.50 6.45 25.25
C LEU A 424 8.09 6.38 24.66
N HIS A 425 7.06 6.46 25.51
CA HIS A 425 5.67 6.59 25.06
C HIS A 425 5.18 8.03 25.06
N VAL A 426 4.15 8.31 24.25
CA VAL A 426 3.43 9.58 24.34
C VAL A 426 2.67 9.64 25.67
N ASN A 427 3.00 10.66 26.45
CA ASN A 427 2.35 10.97 27.73
C ASN A 427 1.75 12.38 27.76
N GLY A 428 1.93 13.18 26.70
CA GLY A 428 1.28 14.47 26.62
C GLY A 428 1.19 15.03 25.21
N ILE A 429 0.30 16.00 25.06
CA ILE A 429 -0.01 16.67 23.79
C ILE A 429 -0.15 18.18 24.00
N ALA A 430 0.43 18.96 23.10
CA ALA A 430 0.26 20.41 23.06
C ALA A 430 -1.06 20.76 22.38
N PHE A 431 -1.99 21.35 23.12
CA PHE A 431 -3.32 21.70 22.63
C PHE A 431 -3.87 22.94 23.34
N SER A 432 -4.54 23.82 22.60
CA SER A 432 -5.10 25.10 23.10
C SER A 432 -4.09 25.94 23.91
N GLY A 433 -2.84 26.00 23.44
CA GLY A 433 -1.77 26.81 24.03
C GLY A 433 -1.15 26.25 25.33
N ARG A 434 -1.47 25.00 25.71
CA ARG A 434 -0.93 24.32 26.90
C ARG A 434 -0.50 22.89 26.56
N ILE A 435 0.33 22.30 27.42
CA ILE A 435 0.65 20.86 27.34
C ILE A 435 -0.25 20.13 28.33
N TRP A 436 -1.03 19.20 27.81
CA TRP A 436 -1.85 18.27 28.59
C TRP A 436 -1.07 16.98 28.74
N GLN A 437 -0.75 16.59 29.97
CA GLN A 437 0.06 15.42 30.26
C GLN A 437 -0.68 14.48 31.20
N TYR A 438 -0.59 13.18 30.94
CA TYR A 438 -1.19 12.15 31.76
C TYR A 438 -0.41 10.82 31.67
N GLU A 439 -0.13 10.20 32.81
CA GLU A 439 0.61 8.94 32.88
C GLU A 439 -0.29 7.76 33.24
N MET A 440 0.05 6.56 32.76
CA MET A 440 -0.71 5.35 33.08
C MET A 440 -0.72 5.06 34.60
N GLY A 441 0.36 5.40 35.30
CA GLY A 441 0.46 5.26 36.77
C GLY A 441 -0.59 6.08 37.53
N ASP A 442 -1.11 7.15 36.91
CA ASP A 442 -2.17 7.96 37.51
C ASP A 442 -3.55 7.25 37.48
N LEU A 443 -3.73 6.18 36.70
CA LEU A 443 -4.94 5.35 36.69
C LEU A 443 -5.03 4.46 37.96
N ALA A 444 -3.89 4.10 38.54
CA ALA A 444 -3.83 3.25 39.74
C ALA A 444 -4.35 3.95 41.00
N GLY A 445 -4.35 5.30 41.02
CA GLY A 445 -4.78 6.14 42.13
C GLY A 445 -6.25 6.58 42.09
N MET A 446 -7.04 6.15 41.10
CA MET A 446 -8.45 6.57 40.99
C MET A 446 -9.31 5.97 42.12
N PRO A 447 -10.13 6.80 42.81
CA PRO A 447 -11.02 6.31 43.87
C PRO A 447 -12.07 5.36 43.31
N VAL A 448 -12.40 4.30 44.07
CA VAL A 448 -13.49 3.38 43.73
C VAL A 448 -14.80 4.13 43.92
N VAL A 449 -15.48 4.48 42.83
CA VAL A 449 -16.88 4.88 42.89
C VAL A 449 -17.68 3.61 43.18
N ARG A 450 -18.21 3.51 44.40
CA ARG A 450 -19.09 2.42 44.83
C ARG A 450 -20.54 2.73 44.54
#